data_AF-A0A957S0D0-F1
#
_entry.id   AF-A0A957S0D0-F1
#
_cell.length_a   1.000
_cell.length_b   1.000
_cell.length_c   1.000
_cell.angle_alpha   90.00
_cell.angle_beta   90.00
_cell.angle_gamma   90.00
#
_symmetry.space_group_name_H-M   'P 1'
#
loop_
_entity.id
_entity.type
_entity.pdbx_description
1 polymer ?
#
loop_
_entity_poly.entity_id
_entity_poly.type
_entity_poly.pdbx_seq_one_letter_code
_entity_poly.pdbx_strand_id
1 'polypeptide(L)'
;MSVNESTEVSGSAVLVEQQSLSPREYVGQYARRVRSGDIGSLPIIIGLIIIAIIFQSLNQNYLTPRNFVNLIVQMAGLATIAIGVVFVLLMGEIDLS
;
A
#
# COMPACT_ATOMS: atom_id res chain seq x y z
N MET A 1 13.32 -44.11 -36.67
CA MET A 1 12.01 -44.33 -36.02
C MET A 1 12.01 -43.52 -34.73
N SER A 2 10.99 -42.68 -34.55
CA SER A 2 10.96 -41.50 -33.67
C SER A 2 11.17 -41.81 -32.19
N VAL A 3 12.19 -41.21 -31.59
CA VAL A 3 12.21 -40.96 -30.15
C VAL A 3 11.43 -39.67 -29.92
N ASN A 4 10.24 -39.79 -29.36
CA ASN A 4 9.35 -38.67 -29.03
C ASN A 4 9.72 -38.14 -27.63
N GLU A 5 10.69 -37.23 -27.58
CA GLU A 5 11.18 -36.59 -26.33
C GLU A 5 10.60 -35.18 -26.09
N SER A 6 9.59 -34.75 -26.86
CA SER A 6 9.10 -33.35 -26.81
C SER A 6 7.87 -33.10 -25.93
N THR A 7 7.41 -34.09 -25.15
CA THR A 7 6.14 -33.99 -24.39
C THR A 7 6.24 -33.96 -22.86
N GLU A 8 7.42 -34.08 -22.24
CA GLU A 8 7.54 -34.03 -20.76
C GLU A 8 7.94 -32.65 -20.21
N VAL A 9 8.60 -31.80 -20.98
CA VAL A 9 9.16 -30.52 -20.46
C VAL A 9 8.12 -29.39 -20.37
N SER A 10 6.99 -29.51 -21.07
CA SER A 10 5.95 -28.46 -21.08
C SER A 10 4.95 -28.57 -19.91
N GLY A 11 4.93 -29.68 -19.17
CA GLY A 11 4.06 -29.86 -18.01
C GLY A 11 4.59 -29.14 -16.78
N SER A 12 5.87 -29.32 -16.46
CA SER A 12 6.51 -28.86 -15.21
C SER A 12 6.82 -27.36 -15.17
N ALA A 13 6.91 -26.66 -16.31
CA ALA A 13 7.06 -25.21 -16.35
C ALA A 13 5.72 -24.46 -16.16
N VAL A 14 4.59 -25.11 -16.42
CA VAL A 14 3.24 -24.59 -16.11
C VAL A 14 2.85 -24.92 -14.66
N LEU A 15 3.55 -25.88 -14.04
CA LEU A 15 3.59 -26.11 -12.60
C LEU A 15 4.59 -25.19 -11.88
N VAL A 16 4.95 -24.03 -12.45
CA VAL A 16 5.34 -22.87 -11.63
C VAL A 16 4.10 -22.50 -10.83
N GLU A 17 3.91 -23.27 -9.76
CA GLU A 17 3.40 -22.88 -8.47
C GLU A 17 2.62 -21.56 -8.58
N GLN A 18 1.35 -21.67 -8.95
CA GLN A 18 0.32 -20.88 -8.27
C GLN A 18 0.43 -21.23 -6.78
N GLN A 19 1.51 -20.81 -6.11
CA GLN A 19 1.52 -20.61 -4.67
C GLN A 19 0.55 -19.45 -4.50
N SER A 20 -0.74 -19.80 -4.49
CA SER A 20 -1.74 -18.99 -3.85
C SER A 20 -1.22 -18.84 -2.42
N LEU A 21 -0.48 -17.77 -2.18
CA LEU A 21 0.01 -17.42 -0.86
C LEU A 21 -1.22 -17.51 0.03
N SER A 22 -1.25 -18.52 0.89
CA SER A 22 -2.33 -18.67 1.84
C SER A 22 -2.40 -17.35 2.61
N PRO A 23 -3.59 -16.81 2.93
CA PRO A 23 -3.70 -15.58 3.71
C PRO A 23 -2.83 -15.62 4.99
N ARG A 24 -2.61 -16.83 5.54
CA ARG A 24 -1.75 -17.10 6.69
C ARG A 24 -0.26 -16.91 6.38
N GLU A 25 0.18 -17.28 5.19
CA GLU A 25 1.56 -17.09 4.72
C GLU A 25 1.85 -15.63 4.41
N TYR A 26 0.89 -14.90 3.82
CA TYR A 26 1.02 -13.46 3.60
C TYR A 26 1.20 -12.70 4.92
N VAL A 27 0.35 -12.98 5.91
CA VAL A 27 0.44 -12.39 7.25
C VAL A 27 1.74 -12.81 7.95
N GLY A 28 2.14 -14.07 7.83
CA GLY A 28 3.40 -14.57 8.42
C GLY A 28 4.64 -13.90 7.84
N GLN A 29 4.67 -13.69 6.52
CA GLN A 29 5.76 -12.97 5.86
C GLN A 29 5.78 -11.48 6.23
N TYR A 30 4.62 -10.83 6.27
CA TYR A 30 4.51 -9.44 6.70
C TYR A 30 4.98 -9.26 8.16
N ALA A 31 4.58 -10.14 9.07
CA ALA A 31 5.01 -10.11 10.47
C ALA A 31 6.53 -10.31 10.62
N ARG A 32 7.16 -11.15 9.77
CA ARG A 32 8.63 -11.30 9.74
C ARG A 32 9.32 -10.01 9.29
N ARG A 33 8.81 -9.33 8.26
CA ARG A 33 9.35 -8.05 7.77
C ARG A 33 9.28 -6.94 8.82
N VAL A 34 8.14 -6.83 9.50
CA VAL A 34 7.95 -5.88 10.61
C VAL A 34 8.95 -6.18 11.76
N ARG A 35 9.15 -7.45 12.11
CA ARG A 35 10.13 -7.86 13.15
C ARG A 35 11.58 -7.66 12.72
N SER A 36 11.90 -7.70 11.43
CA SER A 36 13.24 -7.41 10.92
C SER A 36 13.52 -5.91 10.77
N GLY A 37 12.59 -5.04 11.19
CA GLY A 37 12.74 -3.58 11.15
C GLY A 37 12.28 -2.93 9.84
N ASP A 38 11.73 -3.70 8.89
CA ASP A 38 11.09 -3.19 7.69
C ASP A 38 9.60 -2.96 7.97
N ILE A 39 9.33 -1.83 8.62
CA ILE A 39 8.00 -1.42 9.08
C ILE A 39 7.13 -0.83 7.96
N GLY A 40 7.71 -0.49 6.80
CA GLY A 40 6.98 0.06 5.64
C GLY A 40 6.00 1.18 6.00
N SER A 41 4.75 1.06 5.53
CA SER A 41 3.66 2.01 5.81
C SER A 41 2.94 1.77 7.15
N LEU A 42 3.34 0.78 7.94
CA LEU A 42 2.68 0.40 9.19
C LEU A 42 2.56 1.57 10.18
N PRO A 43 3.61 2.37 10.44
CA PRO A 43 3.52 3.47 11.39
C PRO A 43 2.51 4.55 10.96
N ILE A 44 2.39 4.79 9.65
CA ILE A 44 1.48 5.78 9.08
C ILE A 44 0.03 5.34 9.30
N ILE A 45 -0.29 4.08 8.99
CA ILE A 45 -1.63 3.52 9.20
C ILE A 45 -2.00 3.51 10.68
N ILE A 46 -1.07 3.10 11.55
CA ILE A 46 -1.26 3.12 13.01
C ILE A 46 -1.55 4.55 13.48
N GLY A 47 -0.77 5.53 13.03
CA GLY A 47 -0.97 6.94 13.36
C GLY A 47 -2.36 7.43 12.95
N LEU A 48 -2.81 7.13 11.73
CA LEU A 48 -4.14 7.49 11.24
C LEU A 48 -5.26 6.88 12.09
N ILE A 49 -5.14 5.60 12.46
CA ILE A 49 -6.13 4.92 13.31
C ILE A 49 -6.17 5.58 14.70
N ILE A 50 -5.01 5.85 15.30
CA ILE A 50 -4.93 6.49 16.62
C ILE A 50 -5.61 7.87 16.59
N ILE A 51 -5.28 8.70 15.60
CA ILE A 51 -5.90 10.02 15.43
C ILE A 51 -7.41 9.89 15.27
N ALA A 52 -7.87 8.95 14.43
CA ALA A 52 -9.30 8.73 14.20
C ALA A 52 -10.03 8.32 15.47
N ILE A 53 -9.47 7.40 16.27
CA ILE A 53 -10.05 6.95 17.54
C ILE A 53 -10.10 8.11 18.54
N ILE A 54 -9.01 8.86 18.69
CA ILE A 54 -8.96 10.01 19.60
C ILE A 54 -10.03 11.03 19.21
N PHE A 55 -10.09 11.43 17.94
CA PHE A 55 -11.03 12.46 17.48
C PHE A 55 -12.48 11.97 17.55
N GLN A 56 -12.74 10.69 17.26
CA GLN A 56 -14.07 10.10 17.43
C GLN A 56 -14.50 10.05 18.90
N SER A 57 -13.58 9.73 19.81
CA SER A 57 -13.89 9.70 21.25
C SER A 57 -14.18 11.09 21.82
N LEU A 58 -13.48 12.12 21.34
CA LEU A 58 -13.68 13.51 21.74
C LEU A 58 -14.92 14.14 21.07
N ASN A 59 -15.25 13.73 19.85
CA ASN A 59 -16.40 14.21 19.11
C ASN A 59 -17.06 13.07 18.31
N GLN A 60 -18.25 12.65 18.74
CA GLN A 60 -19.00 11.58 18.10
C GLN A 60 -19.36 11.87 16.62
N ASN A 61 -19.31 13.14 16.21
CA ASN A 61 -19.58 13.55 14.83
C ASN A 61 -18.36 13.40 13.90
N TYR A 62 -17.17 13.07 14.42
CA TYR A 62 -15.94 13.09 13.63
C TYR A 62 -15.94 12.10 12.45
N LEU A 63 -16.28 10.83 12.68
CA LEU A 63 -16.35 9.80 11.63
C LEU A 63 -17.73 9.73 10.95
N THR A 64 -18.58 10.75 11.09
CA THR A 64 -19.83 10.80 10.34
C THR A 64 -19.55 10.97 8.85
N PRO A 65 -20.39 10.42 7.95
CA PRO A 65 -20.18 10.53 6.50
C PRO A 65 -20.00 11.97 6.02
N ARG A 66 -20.77 12.91 6.58
CA ARG A 66 -20.67 14.33 6.28
C ARG A 66 -19.31 14.90 6.65
N ASN A 67 -18.85 14.65 7.88
CA ASN A 67 -17.59 15.20 8.34
C ASN A 67 -16.40 14.54 7.61
N PHE A 68 -16.48 13.24 7.35
CA PHE A 68 -15.48 12.52 6.58
C PHE A 68 -15.32 13.09 5.16
N VAL A 69 -16.42 13.32 4.45
CA VAL A 69 -16.39 13.99 3.13
C VAL A 69 -15.83 15.40 3.25
N ASN A 70 -16.22 16.17 4.27
CA ASN A 70 -15.70 17.52 4.48
C ASN A 70 -14.18 17.52 4.69
N LEU A 71 -13.63 16.57 5.44
CA LEU A 71 -12.19 16.43 5.64
C LEU A 71 -11.47 16.09 4.33
N ILE A 72 -12.01 15.17 3.53
CA ILE A 72 -11.44 14.82 2.22
C ILE A 72 -11.43 16.04 1.29
N VAL A 73 -12.55 16.77 1.18
CA VAL A 73 -12.65 17.94 0.31
C VAL A 73 -11.70 19.06 0.76
N GLN A 74 -11.56 19.29 2.08
CA GLN A 74 -10.58 20.24 2.62
C GLN A 74 -9.14 19.85 2.31
N MET A 75 -8.82 18.56 2.39
CA MET A 75 -7.48 18.05 2.07
C MET A 75 -7.18 18.00 0.57
N ALA A 76 -8.20 17.96 -0.30
CA ALA A 76 -8.03 17.82 -1.74
C ALA A 76 -7.17 18.94 -2.35
N GLY A 77 -7.34 20.18 -1.90
CA GLY A 77 -6.52 21.31 -2.36
C GLY A 77 -5.04 21.12 -2.01
N LEU A 78 -4.75 20.75 -0.76
CA LEU A 78 -3.38 20.47 -0.31
C LEU A 78 -2.77 19.30 -1.06
N ALA A 79 -3.52 18.20 -1.26
CA ALA A 79 -3.05 17.04 -2.01
C ALA A 79 -2.74 17.40 -3.47
N THR A 80 -3.58 18.23 -4.10
CA THR A 80 -3.36 18.69 -5.49
C THR A 80 -2.08 19.51 -5.61
N ILE A 81 -1.85 20.43 -4.67
CA ILE A 81 -0.60 21.22 -4.61
C ILE A 81 0.58 20.29 -4.38
N ALA A 82 0.50 19.36 -3.42
CA ALA A 82 1.57 18.42 -3.12
C ALA A 82 1.95 17.56 -4.34
N ILE A 83 0.97 17.07 -5.11
CA ILE A 83 1.20 16.35 -6.36
C ILE A 83 1.93 17.23 -7.37
N GLY A 84 1.49 18.49 -7.55
CA GLY A 84 2.16 19.46 -8.42
C GLY A 84 3.60 19.73 -7.99
N VAL A 85 3.83 19.90 -6.69
CA VAL A 85 5.17 20.08 -6.11
C VAL A 85 6.04 18.86 -6.37
N VAL A 86 5.53 17.63 -6.23
CA VAL A 86 6.31 16.42 -6.55
C VAL A 86 6.77 16.44 -8.01
N PHE A 87 5.92 16.82 -8.97
CA PHE A 87 6.35 16.97 -10.37
C PHE A 87 7.40 18.06 -10.56
N VAL A 88 7.27 19.18 -9.84
CA VAL A 88 8.26 20.27 -9.83
C VAL A 88 9.62 19.80 -9.30
N LEU A 89 9.62 19.09 -8.16
CA LEU A 89 10.82 18.51 -7.56
C LEU A 89 11.48 17.49 -8.50
N LEU A 90 10.67 16.71 -9.23
CA LEU A 90 11.18 15.75 -10.23
C LEU A 90 11.71 16.41 -11.51
N MET A 91 11.16 17.58 -11.91
CA MET A 91 11.66 18.36 -13.05
C MET A 91 12.99 19.04 -12.76
N GLY A 92 13.33 19.30 -11.48
CA GLY A 92 14.66 19.71 -11.02
C GLY A 92 15.15 21.09 -11.48
N GLU A 93 14.60 21.69 -12.53
CA GLU A 93 14.98 23.02 -13.02
C GLU A 93 14.37 24.18 -12.22
N ILE A 94 13.38 23.90 -11.37
CA ILE A 94 12.79 24.86 -10.40
C ILE A 94 13.11 24.51 -8.95
N ASP A 95 13.88 23.44 -8.73
CA ASP A 95 14.35 23.03 -7.41
C ASP A 95 15.88 23.00 -7.36
N LEU A 96 16.50 24.17 -7.55
CA LEU A 96 17.81 24.51 -7.00
C LEU A 96 18.11 26.01 -7.20
N SER A 97 18.38 26.74 -6.10
CA SER A 97 18.81 28.15 -5.97
C SER A 97 17.74 29.22 -5.73
#